data_AF-A0A6I4QFP6-F1
#
_entry.id   AF-A0A6I4QFP6-F1
#
_cell.length_a   1.000
_cell.length_b   1.000
_cell.length_c   1.000
_cell.angle_alpha   90.00
_cell.angle_beta   90.00
_cell.angle_gamma   90.00
#
_symmetry.space_group_name_H-M   'P 1'
#
loop_
_entity.id
_entity.type
_entity.pdbx_description
1 polymer ?
#
loop_
_entity_poly.entity_id
_entity_poly.type
_entity_poly.pdbx_seq_one_letter_code
_entity_poly.pdbx_strand_id
1 'polypeptide(L)' 'MKKILIFITGLFLFGCNEKTYTVEDFKNNKELLDEYRKKCENGEIHGDSLNCQNSHKAMISLNRPTNTGKWTD' A
#
# COMPACT_ATOMS: atom_id res chain seq x y z
N MET A 1 -4.73 37.81 33.04
CA MET A 1 -5.16 37.96 31.64
C MET A 1 -4.48 36.89 30.79
N LYS A 2 -5.31 36.19 29.99
CA LYS A 2 -5.02 35.34 28.82
C LYS A 2 -3.82 34.37 28.86
N LYS A 3 -4.12 33.10 29.19
CA LYS A 3 -3.26 31.94 28.93
C LYS A 3 -3.18 31.75 27.41
N ILE A 4 -1.99 31.85 26.83
CA ILE A 4 -1.76 31.50 25.42
C ILE A 4 -1.59 29.98 25.36
N LEU A 5 -2.69 29.26 25.13
CA LEU A 5 -2.63 27.87 24.70
C LEU A 5 -2.52 27.86 23.18
N ILE A 6 -1.30 27.75 22.67
CA ILE A 6 -1.10 27.38 21.27
C ILE A 6 -1.09 25.85 21.24
N PHE A 7 -2.28 25.26 21.14
CA PHE A 7 -2.41 23.90 20.66
C PHE A 7 -2.15 23.92 19.16
N ILE A 8 -0.89 23.72 18.76
CA ILE A 8 -0.61 23.21 17.42
C ILE A 8 -1.00 21.73 17.44
N THR A 9 -2.30 21.46 17.45
CA THR A 9 -2.80 20.16 17.02
C THR A 9 -2.33 19.98 15.59
N GLY A 10 -1.35 19.09 15.40
CA GLY A 10 -0.86 18.72 14.10
C GLY A 10 -2.02 18.20 13.25
N LEU A 11 -2.52 19.03 12.36
CA LEU A 11 -3.31 18.57 11.23
C LEU A 11 -2.33 17.96 10.20
N PHE A 12 -1.77 16.80 10.53
CA PHE A 12 -1.53 15.82 9.48
C PHE A 12 -2.92 15.34 9.08
N LEU A 13 -3.46 15.97 8.04
CA LEU A 13 -4.60 15.49 7.30
C LEU A 13 -4.17 14.15 6.67
N PHE A 14 -4.22 13.07 7.45
CA PHE A 14 -4.22 11.71 6.93
C PHE A 14 -5.50 11.60 6.10
N GLY A 15 -5.39 11.88 4.80
CA GLY A 15 -6.49 11.69 3.86
C GLY A 15 -6.95 10.26 3.98
N CYS A 16 -8.21 10.06 4.41
CA CYS A 16 -8.86 8.79 4.75
C CYS A 16 -7.97 7.78 5.50
N ASN A 17 -8.36 7.38 6.72
CA ASN A 17 -7.73 6.25 7.42
C ASN A 17 -8.02 4.90 6.72
N GLU A 18 -7.61 4.75 5.46
CA GLU A 18 -7.63 3.50 4.74
C GLU A 18 -6.62 2.56 5.40
N LYS A 19 -7.07 1.32 5.67
CA LYS A 19 -6.17 0.28 6.17
C LYS A 19 -5.00 0.15 5.18
N THR A 20 -3.79 0.24 5.70
CA THR A 20 -2.60 -0.10 4.92
C THR A 20 -2.41 -1.60 4.92
N TYR A 21 -2.37 -2.21 3.75
CA TYR A 21 -2.09 -3.62 3.55
C TYR A 21 -0.63 -3.83 3.18
N THR A 22 -0.04 -4.89 3.73
CA THR A 22 1.33 -5.30 3.41
C THR A 22 1.38 -6.01 2.05
N VAL A 23 2.59 -6.18 1.51
CA VAL A 23 2.80 -7.00 0.30
C VAL A 23 2.31 -8.43 0.50
N GLU A 24 2.46 -8.97 1.71
CA GLU A 24 2.09 -10.35 2.03
C GLU A 24 0.57 -10.53 2.14
N ASP A 25 -0.15 -9.52 2.66
CA ASP A 25 -1.62 -9.51 2.65
C ASP A 25 -2.16 -9.62 1.22
N PHE A 26 -1.56 -8.87 0.28
CA PHE A 26 -1.93 -8.91 -1.14
C PHE A 26 -1.57 -10.23 -1.82
N LYS A 27 -0.42 -10.84 -1.49
CA LYS A 27 -0.05 -12.16 -2.04
C LYS A 27 -0.99 -13.27 -1.60
N ASN A 28 -1.44 -13.21 -0.35
CA ASN A 28 -2.31 -14.23 0.24
C ASN A 28 -3.79 -14.02 -0.06
N ASN A 29 -4.18 -12.88 -0.65
CA ASN A 29 -5.55 -12.58 -0.99
C ASN A 29 -5.66 -11.98 -2.41
N LYS A 30 -6.02 -12.82 -3.37
CA LYS A 30 -6.18 -12.45 -4.79
C LYS A 30 -7.26 -11.38 -4.99
N GLU A 31 -8.38 -11.48 -4.28
CA GLU A 31 -9.49 -10.52 -4.43
C GLU A 31 -9.07 -9.13 -3.97
N LEU A 32 -8.41 -9.05 -2.80
CA LEU A 32 -7.86 -7.81 -2.27
C LEU A 32 -6.82 -7.19 -3.22
N LEU A 33 -5.95 -8.01 -3.80
CA LEU A 33 -4.98 -7.55 -4.80
C LEU A 33 -5.66 -6.99 -6.05
N ASP A 34 -6.63 -7.72 -6.61
CA ASP A 34 -7.34 -7.30 -7.83
C ASP A 34 -8.18 -6.04 -7.59
N GLU A 35 -8.80 -5.90 -6.41
CA GLU A 35 -9.55 -4.69 -6.01
C GLU A 35 -8.63 -3.47 -5.95
N TYR A 36 -7.52 -3.55 -5.20
CA TYR A 36 -6.63 -2.41 -5.04
C TYR A 36 -5.90 -2.06 -6.33
N ARG A 37 -5.52 -3.05 -7.14
CA ARG A 37 -5.02 -2.83 -8.50
C ARG A 37 -5.96 -1.95 -9.32
N LYS A 38 -7.25 -2.31 -9.36
CA LYS A 38 -8.28 -1.53 -10.09
C LYS A 38 -8.46 -0.13 -9.52
N LYS A 39 -8.53 0.00 -8.19
CA LYS A 39 -8.65 1.31 -7.54
C LYS A 39 -7.48 2.24 -7.87
N CYS A 40 -6.26 1.70 -7.90
CA CYS A 40 -5.07 2.45 -8.30
C CYS A 40 -5.10 2.83 -9.79
N GLU A 41 -5.51 1.92 -10.68
CA GLU A 41 -5.61 2.17 -12.13
C GLU A 41 -6.71 3.19 -12.46
N ASN A 42 -7.82 3.19 -11.71
CA ASN A 42 -8.95 4.11 -11.86
C ASN A 42 -8.70 5.49 -11.21
N GLY A 43 -7.62 5.65 -10.43
CA GLY A 43 -7.34 6.87 -9.68
C GLY A 43 -8.23 7.09 -8.44
N GLU A 44 -8.95 6.06 -7.98
CA GLU A 44 -9.74 6.08 -6.74
C GLU A 44 -8.85 6.20 -5.50
N ILE A 45 -7.62 5.67 -5.61
CA ILE A 45 -6.55 5.84 -4.63
C ILE A 45 -5.36 6.49 -5.35
N HIS A 46 -4.68 7.42 -4.70
CA HIS A 46 -3.48 8.04 -5.25
C HIS A 46 -2.44 6.96 -5.60
N GLY A 47 -1.84 7.05 -6.79
CA GLY A 47 -0.87 6.05 -7.27
C GLY A 47 0.34 5.89 -6.34
N ASP A 48 0.74 6.97 -5.66
CA ASP A 48 1.83 6.96 -4.67
C ASP A 48 1.40 6.46 -3.28
N SER A 49 0.13 6.08 -3.09
CA SER A 49 -0.31 5.49 -1.83
C SER A 49 0.49 4.21 -1.52
N LEU A 50 0.69 3.95 -0.22
CA LEU A 50 1.41 2.76 0.20
C LEU A 50 0.69 1.48 -0.24
N ASN A 51 -0.64 1.50 -0.32
CA ASN A 51 -1.46 0.41 -0.83
C ASN A 51 -1.22 0.13 -2.32
N CYS A 52 -1.14 1.17 -3.18
CA CYS A 52 -0.82 0.99 -4.59
C CYS A 52 0.62 0.48 -4.80
N GLN A 53 1.57 0.98 -4.03
CA GLN A 53 2.95 0.49 -4.07
C GLN A 53 3.04 -0.98 -3.64
N ASN A 54 2.35 -1.37 -2.58
CA ASN A 54 2.38 -2.74 -2.05
C ASN A 54 1.64 -3.73 -2.96
N SER A 55 0.48 -3.36 -3.52
CA SER A 55 -0.26 -4.19 -4.48
C SER A 55 0.55 -4.43 -5.77
N HIS A 56 1.25 -3.40 -6.26
CA HIS A 56 2.14 -3.53 -7.41
C HIS A 56 3.33 -4.48 -7.14
N LYS A 57 3.99 -4.33 -5.99
CA LYS A 57 5.08 -5.24 -5.58
C LYS A 57 4.61 -6.68 -5.42
N ALA A 58 3.42 -6.91 -4.88
CA ALA A 58 2.82 -8.23 -4.77
C ALA A 58 2.60 -8.86 -6.15
N MET A 59 2.02 -8.10 -7.09
CA MET A 59 1.81 -8.56 -8.47
C MET A 59 3.12 -8.93 -9.18
N ILE A 60 4.16 -8.09 -9.08
CA ILE A 60 5.48 -8.41 -9.64
C ILE A 60 6.04 -9.68 -9.00
N SER A 61 5.91 -9.83 -7.69
CA SER A 61 6.43 -11.00 -6.96
C SER A 61 5.74 -12.30 -7.39
N LEU A 62 4.43 -12.26 -7.64
CA LEU A 62 3.66 -13.42 -8.11
C LEU A 62 3.98 -13.79 -9.56
N ASN A 63 4.27 -12.79 -10.40
CA ASN A 63 4.60 -12.99 -11.81
C ASN A 63 6.08 -13.28 -12.06
N ARG A 64 6.95 -13.05 -11.06
CA ARG A 64 8.36 -13.38 -11.17
C ARG A 64 8.49 -14.91 -11.29
N PRO A 65 9.10 -15.43 -12.37
CA PRO A 65 9.41 -16.85 -12.43
C PRO A 65 10.24 -17.21 -11.21
N THR A 66 9.82 -18.22 -10.45
CA THR A 66 10.64 -18.82 -9.42
C THR A 66 11.80 -19.55 -10.11
N ASN A 67 12.80 -18.79 -10.58
CA ASN A 67 14.12 -19.33 -10.88
C ASN A 67 14.82 -19.70 -9.56
N THR A 68 14.15 -20.48 -8.70
CA THR A 68 14.82 -21.36 -7.73
C THR A 68 15.33 -22.58 -8.48
N GLY A 69 15.99 -22.36 -9.62
CA GLY A 69 17.04 -23.24 -10.08
C GLY A 69 18.15 -23.10 -9.05
N LYS A 70 18.23 -24.11 -8.19
CA LYS A 70 19.40 -24.47 -7.40
C LYS A 70 20.67 -24.14 -8.18
N TRP A 71 21.36 -23.07 -7.83
CA TRP A 71 22.77 -22.89 -8.18
C TRP A 71 23.55 -23.83 -7.25
N THR A 72 23.74 -25.07 -7.68
CA THR A 72 24.90 -25.86 -7.26
C THR A 72 26.04 -25.48 -8.18
N ASP A 73 26.95 -24.66 -7.69
CA ASP A 73 28.38 -24.73 -7.98
C ASP A 73 29.11 -24.64 -6.63
#